data_AF-A0A3B9PHZ0-F1
#
_entry.id   AF-A0A3B9PHZ0-F1
#
_cell.length_a   1.000
_cell.length_b   1.000
_cell.length_c   1.000
_cell.angle_alpha   90.00
_cell.angle_beta   90.00
_cell.angle_gamma   90.00
#
_symmetry.space_group_name_H-M   'P 1'
#
loop_
_entity.id
_entity.type
_entity.pdbx_description
1 polymer ?
#
loop_
_entity_poly.entity_id
_entity_poly.type
_entity_poly.pdbx_seq_one_letter_code
_entity_poly.pdbx_strand_id
1 'polypeptide(L)' 'CGAKGPTDCKLFGTVCTPETPMGACMVSSEGACAAHYNYGRFRDRAAAP' A
#
# COMPACT_ATOMS: atom_id res chain seq x y z
N CYS A 1 7.13 6.42 1.82
CA CYS A 1 6.29 6.21 3.02
C CYS A 1 6.94 6.99 4.17
N GLY A 2 6.13 7.58 5.06
CA GLY A 2 6.64 8.35 6.21
C GLY A 2 5.92 9.68 6.43
N ALA A 3 5.49 10.34 5.35
CA ALA A 3 4.70 11.58 5.41
C ALA A 3 3.33 11.50 4.71
N LYS A 4 3.15 10.56 3.78
CA LYS A 4 1.91 10.34 3.01
C LYS A 4 1.58 8.86 2.97
N GLY A 5 0.30 8.53 3.15
CA GLY A 5 -0.20 7.15 3.13
C GLY A 5 -0.21 6.54 1.72
N PRO A 6 -0.41 5.22 1.59
CA PRO A 6 -0.52 4.55 0.28
C PRO A 6 -1.67 5.13 -0.57
N THR A 7 -2.79 5.49 0.04
CA THR A 7 -3.95 6.14 -0.61
C THR A 7 -3.65 7.55 -1.13
N ASP A 8 -2.67 8.25 -0.56
CA ASP A 8 -2.18 9.55 -1.04
C ASP A 8 -1.21 9.41 -2.23
N CYS A 9 -0.74 8.20 -2.53
CA CYS A 9 0.21 7.93 -3.60
C CYS A 9 -0.55 7.70 -4.91
N LYS A 10 -0.42 8.61 -5.87
CA LYS A 10 -1.09 8.51 -7.19
C LYS A 10 -0.71 7.26 -8.00
N LEU A 11 0.44 6.65 -7.69
CA LEU A 11 0.92 5.45 -8.36
C LEU A 11 0.37 4.16 -7.72
N PHE A 12 -0.11 4.23 -6.48
CA PHE A 12 -0.53 3.06 -5.71
C PHE A 12 -1.77 2.41 -6.33
N GLY A 13 -1.71 1.10 -6.58
CA GLY A 13 -2.83 0.32 -7.12
C GLY A 13 -3.10 0.51 -8.62
N THR A 14 -2.36 1.41 -9.28
CA THR A 14 -2.42 1.60 -10.74
C THR A 14 -1.19 0.99 -11.40
N VAL A 15 -0.03 1.63 -11.24
CA VAL A 15 1.25 1.17 -11.79
C VAL A 15 2.17 0.60 -10.71
N CYS A 16 2.03 1.03 -9.47
CA CYS A 16 2.75 0.48 -8.33
C CYS A 16 1.94 -0.68 -7.76
N THR A 17 2.39 -1.90 -8.07
CA THR A 17 1.82 -3.19 -7.64
C THR A 17 2.95 -4.13 -7.20
N PRO A 18 2.67 -5.27 -6.55
CA PRO A 18 3.71 -6.24 -6.20
C PRO A 18 4.46 -6.80 -7.43
N GLU A 19 3.78 -6.90 -8.58
CA GLU A 19 4.36 -7.34 -9.85
C GLU A 19 5.19 -6.23 -10.51
N THR A 20 4.80 -4.97 -10.30
CA THR A 20 5.49 -3.77 -10.82
C THR A 20 5.84 -2.80 -9.69
N PRO A 21 6.81 -3.14 -8.82
CA PRO A 21 7.09 -2.34 -7.65
C PRO A 21 7.90 -1.09 -8.02
N MET A 22 7.30 0.08 -7.84
CA MET A 22 7.94 1.37 -8.19
C MET A 22 8.91 1.89 -7.11
N GLY A 23 9.06 1.19 -5.99
CA GLY A 23 10.00 1.56 -4.95
C GLY A 23 9.89 0.71 -3.68
N ALA A 24 10.75 1.00 -2.70
CA ALA A 24 10.89 0.21 -1.47
C ALA A 24 9.57 0.03 -0.69
N CYS A 25 8.63 0.99 -0.80
CA CYS A 25 7.32 0.90 -0.17
C CYS A 25 6.46 -0.27 -0.69
N MET A 26 6.72 -0.76 -1.90
CA MET A 26 6.02 -1.88 -2.54
C MET A 26 6.91 -3.12 -2.69
N VAL A 27 8.24 -2.95 -2.86
CA VAL A 27 9.18 -4.08 -2.92
C VAL A 27 9.22 -4.84 -1.59
N SER A 28 9.24 -4.12 -0.46
CA SER A 28 9.28 -4.74 0.86
C SER A 28 7.89 -5.16 1.29
N SER A 29 7.74 -6.40 1.79
CA SER A 29 6.50 -6.92 2.39
C SER A 29 6.07 -6.13 3.64
N GLU A 30 7.03 -5.56 4.37
CA GLU A 30 6.78 -4.64 5.49
C GLU A 30 6.52 -3.19 5.03
N GLY A 31 6.71 -2.91 3.74
CA GLY A 31 6.49 -1.60 3.15
C GLY A 31 5.02 -1.20 3.20
N ALA A 32 4.74 0.08 3.47
CA ALA A 32 3.37 0.57 3.63
C ALA A 32 2.48 0.30 2.40
N CYS A 33 3.01 0.38 1.17
CA CYS A 33 2.23 0.09 -0.03
C CYS A 33 2.01 -1.42 -0.18
N ALA A 34 3.02 -2.26 0.02
CA ALA A 34 2.84 -3.72 -0.03
C ALA A 34 1.87 -4.20 1.05
N ALA A 35 2.02 -3.71 2.28
CA ALA A 35 1.13 -4.04 3.39
C ALA A 35 -0.30 -3.58 3.10
N HIS A 36 -0.50 -2.40 2.51
CA HIS A 36 -1.84 -1.93 2.16
C HIS A 36 -2.43 -2.66 0.94
N TYR A 37 -1.61 -3.08 -0.02
CA TYR A 37 -2.06 -3.89 -1.16
C TYR A 37 -2.49 -5.30 -0.71
N ASN A 38 -1.70 -5.94 0.16
CA ASN A 38 -1.97 -7.30 0.65
C ASN A 38 -3.03 -7.33 1.77
N TYR A 39 -2.97 -6.39 2.71
CA TYR A 39 -3.82 -6.40 3.93
C TYR A 39 -4.85 -5.26 3.98
N GLY A 40 -4.80 -4.26 3.11
CA GLY A 40 -5.75 -3.14 3.11
C GLY A 40 -7.20 -3.61 2.98
N ARG A 41 -7.45 -4.70 2.24
CA ARG A 41 -8.75 -5.39 2.14
C ARG A 41 -9.34 -5.83 3.50
N PHE A 42 -8.50 -6.07 4.50
CA PHE A 42 -8.93 -6.54 5.82
C PHE A 42 -9.03 -5.41 6.86
N ARG A 43 -8.42 -4.23 6.60
CA ARG A 43 -8.42 -3.11 7.55
C ARG A 43 -9.61 -2.16 7.38
N ASP A 44 -10.25 -2.12 6.21
CA ASP A 44 -11.55 -1.44 6.04
C ASP A 44 -12.69 -2.11 6.82
N ARG A 45 -12.52 -3.36 7.28
CA ARG A 45 -13.46 -4.03 8.20
C ARG A 45 -13.18 -3.69 9.68
N ALA A 46 -11.99 -3.19 10.01
CA ALA A 46 -11.59 -2.84 11.38
C ALA A 46 -11.69 -1.33 11.68
N ALA A 47 -12.10 -0.51 10.71
CA ALA A 47 -12.41 0.91 10.87
C ALA A 47 -13.93 1.18 10.88
N ALA A 48 -14.71 0.22 11.37
CA ALA A 48 -16.09 0.44 11.81
C ALA A 48 -16.25 -0.17 13.20
N PRO A 49 -16.66 0.57 14.24
CA PRO A 49 -16.75 2.03 14.46
C PRO A 49 -15.52 2.66 15.14
#